data_AF-A0A7S0HB80-F1
#
_entry.id   AF-A0A7S0HB80-F1
#
_cell.length_a   1.000
_cell.length_b   1.000
_cell.length_c   1.000
_cell.angle_alpha   90.00
_cell.angle_beta   90.00
_cell.angle_gamma   90.00
#
_symmetry.space_group_name_H-M   'P 1'
#
loop_
_entity.id
_entity.type
_entity.pdbx_description
1 polymer ?
#
loop_
_entity_poly.entity_id
_entity_poly.type
_entity_poly.pdbx_seq_one_letter_code
_entity_poly.pdbx_strand_id
1 'polypeptide(L)'
;MCSSGNESVEICLDFQVARCKYAVNMEQTIAEIAAIFGTDWIQIFNLNAMTSPDLILFRHQVLNIGHLYSVSAGDSLDSIARRFGTSPRSIMFLNYELGELNTTNITLGAEICIIANSCFGEIQSFWDQNPKLDQSLDRWYTDVMAAYNELRRAKAAALAASGALPPV
;
A
#
# COMPACT_ATOMS: atom_id res chain seq x y z
N MET A 1 10.36 1.78 -55.17
CA MET A 1 10.40 2.91 -54.21
C MET A 1 9.66 2.44 -52.97
N CYS A 2 10.34 2.32 -51.82
CA CYS A 2 9.72 1.85 -50.57
C CYS A 2 8.77 2.91 -50.01
N SER A 3 7.55 2.51 -49.66
CA SER A 3 6.59 3.37 -48.99
C SER A 3 6.92 3.45 -47.51
N SER A 4 7.25 4.65 -47.03
CA SER A 4 7.39 5.00 -45.62
C SER A 4 6.03 4.97 -44.92
N GLY A 5 5.59 3.79 -44.50
CA GLY A 5 4.49 3.61 -43.54
C GLY A 5 5.07 3.45 -42.15
N ASN A 6 4.60 4.23 -41.17
CA ASN A 6 5.02 4.10 -39.77
C ASN A 6 4.41 2.82 -39.19
N GLU A 7 5.15 1.72 -39.22
CA GLU A 7 4.71 0.43 -38.65
C GLU A 7 4.87 0.47 -37.11
N SER A 8 3.77 0.67 -36.39
CA SER A 8 3.74 0.54 -34.93
C SER A 8 3.59 -0.93 -34.54
N VAL A 9 4.54 -1.45 -33.76
CA VAL A 9 4.47 -2.79 -33.16
C VAL A 9 3.91 -2.65 -31.74
N GLU A 10 2.79 -3.34 -31.46
CA GLU A 10 2.21 -3.46 -30.12
C GLU A 10 2.78 -4.71 -29.44
N ILE A 11 3.35 -4.55 -28.25
CA ILE A 11 3.90 -5.65 -27.44
C ILE A 11 3.19 -5.61 -26.09
N CYS A 12 2.59 -6.74 -25.70
CA CYS A 12 2.03 -6.90 -24.36
C CYS A 12 3.14 -7.39 -23.41
N LEU A 13 3.33 -6.68 -22.29
CA LEU A 13 4.23 -7.08 -21.20
C LEU A 13 3.38 -7.41 -19.99
N ASP A 14 3.57 -8.61 -19.43
CA ASP A 14 3.01 -9.00 -18.14
C ASP A 14 4.06 -8.71 -17.05
N PHE A 15 3.71 -7.86 -16.10
CA PHE A 15 4.53 -7.60 -14.92
C PHE A 15 3.71 -7.85 -13.66
N GLN A 16 4.33 -8.53 -12.71
CA GLN A 16 3.71 -8.86 -11.43
C GLN A 16 4.24 -7.89 -10.37
N VAL A 17 3.32 -7.14 -9.74
CA VAL A 17 3.67 -6.24 -8.64
C VAL A 17 3.70 -7.04 -7.34
N ALA A 18 4.86 -7.08 -6.69
CA ALA A 18 5.00 -7.76 -5.41
C ALA A 18 4.20 -7.04 -4.32
N ARG A 19 3.14 -7.69 -3.83
CA ARG A 19 2.28 -7.18 -2.75
C ARG A 19 3.05 -7.09 -1.42
N CYS A 20 2.70 -6.11 -0.59
CA CYS A 20 3.37 -5.82 0.69
C CYS A 20 4.87 -5.55 0.63
N LYS A 21 5.38 -5.16 -0.55
CA LYS A 21 6.78 -4.79 -0.72
C LYS A 21 6.90 -3.30 -1.00
N TYR A 22 7.90 -2.66 -0.41
CA TYR A 22 8.26 -1.28 -0.69
C TYR A 22 9.72 -1.19 -1.11
N ALA A 23 9.98 -0.57 -2.26
CA ALA A 23 11.33 -0.26 -2.72
C ALA A 23 11.73 1.13 -2.20
N VAL A 24 12.79 1.15 -1.38
CA VAL A 24 13.27 2.36 -0.71
C VAL A 24 13.80 3.39 -1.71
N ASN A 25 13.34 4.64 -1.58
CA ASN A 25 13.89 5.78 -2.32
C ASN A 25 15.21 6.26 -1.68
N MET A 26 15.91 7.16 -2.37
CA MET A 26 17.18 7.69 -1.88
C MET A 26 16.99 8.41 -0.53
N GLU A 27 17.86 8.08 0.43
CA GLU A 27 17.98 8.73 1.74
C GLU A 27 16.75 8.61 2.67
N GLN A 28 15.83 7.69 2.40
CA GLN A 28 14.73 7.42 3.33
C GLN A 28 15.19 6.60 4.53
N THR A 29 14.62 6.90 5.69
CA THR A 29 14.73 6.13 6.94
C THR A 29 13.54 5.19 7.12
N ILE A 30 13.67 4.16 7.96
CA ILE A 30 12.55 3.25 8.28
C ILE A 30 11.39 4.04 8.91
N ALA A 31 11.68 5.04 9.74
CA ALA A 31 10.66 5.87 10.39
C ALA A 31 9.84 6.69 9.37
N GLU A 32 10.50 7.27 8.37
CA GLU A 32 9.79 7.97 7.29
C GLU A 32 8.93 7.01 6.46
N ILE A 33 9.42 5.80 6.19
CA ILE A 33 8.65 4.78 5.48
C ILE A 33 7.44 4.34 6.31
N ALA A 34 7.61 4.10 7.60
CA ALA A 34 6.53 3.76 8.51
C ALA A 34 5.46 4.86 8.54
N ALA A 35 5.90 6.12 8.56
CA ALA A 35 5.03 7.28 8.49
C ALA A 35 4.27 7.41 7.16
N ILE A 36 4.75 6.84 6.05
CA ILE A 36 4.02 6.77 4.77
C ILE A 36 2.87 5.77 4.83
N PHE A 37 3.02 4.71 5.62
CA PHE A 37 2.03 3.63 5.74
C PHE A 37 1.13 3.73 6.98
N GLY A 38 1.33 4.76 7.81
CA GLY A 38 0.56 4.95 9.04
C GLY A 38 0.82 3.83 10.06
N THR A 39 2.06 3.33 10.09
CA THR A 39 2.50 2.25 10.97
C THR A 39 3.69 2.69 11.82
N ASP A 40 4.11 1.84 12.76
CA ASP A 40 5.28 2.06 13.57
C ASP A 40 6.54 1.46 12.91
N TRP A 41 7.68 2.14 13.07
CA TRP A 41 8.94 1.68 12.48
C TRP A 41 9.39 0.34 13.05
N ILE A 42 9.02 0.00 14.29
CA ILE A 42 9.29 -1.30 14.93
C ILE A 42 8.56 -2.41 14.17
N GLN A 43 7.35 -2.14 13.69
CA GLN A 43 6.60 -3.11 12.90
C GLN A 43 7.34 -3.44 11.60
N ILE A 44 7.78 -2.41 10.85
CA ILE A 44 8.58 -2.63 9.64
C ILE A 44 9.90 -3.31 9.98
N PHE A 45 10.60 -2.88 11.03
CA PHE A 45 11.84 -3.51 11.46
C PHE A 45 11.66 -5.01 11.72
N ASN A 46 10.62 -5.40 12.46
CA ASN A 46 10.33 -6.80 12.81
C ASN A 46 9.84 -7.64 11.62
N LEU A 47 9.25 -7.01 10.59
CA LEU A 47 8.86 -7.69 9.35
C LEU A 47 10.06 -8.02 8.46
N ASN A 48 11.22 -7.46 8.75
CA ASN A 48 12.41 -7.58 7.93
C ASN A 48 13.55 -8.23 8.74
N ALA A 49 14.43 -8.98 8.07
CA ALA A 49 15.57 -9.60 8.71
C ALA A 49 16.72 -8.58 8.94
N MET A 50 16.42 -7.49 9.65
CA MET A 50 17.35 -6.40 9.91
C MET A 50 18.13 -6.64 11.20
N THR A 51 19.43 -6.34 11.18
CA THR A 51 20.33 -6.54 12.33
C THR A 51 20.25 -5.39 13.34
N SER A 52 19.96 -4.16 12.89
CA SER A 52 19.89 -2.97 13.74
C SER A 52 18.85 -1.99 13.17
N PRO A 53 18.09 -1.28 14.04
CA PRO A 53 17.14 -0.26 13.60
C PRO A 53 17.81 1.01 13.06
N ASP A 54 19.07 1.27 13.43
CA ASP A 54 19.83 2.45 12.98
C ASP A 54 20.53 2.24 11.62
N LEU A 55 20.16 1.18 10.91
CA LEU A 55 20.77 0.84 9.63
C LEU A 55 20.31 1.81 8.53
N ILE A 56 21.28 2.41 7.85
CA ILE A 56 21.03 3.26 6.68
C ILE A 56 20.44 2.40 5.57
N LEU A 57 19.27 2.76 5.08
CA LEU A 57 18.63 2.08 3.96
C LEU A 57 19.26 2.50 2.64
N PHE A 58 19.46 1.52 1.75
CA PHE A 58 20.00 1.78 0.42
C PHE A 58 18.88 1.96 -0.60
N ARG A 59 19.16 2.72 -1.66
CA ARG A 59 18.24 2.89 -2.79
C ARG A 59 17.87 1.53 -3.38
N HIS A 60 16.59 1.30 -3.63
CA HIS A 60 15.99 0.06 -4.12
C HIS A 60 16.09 -1.14 -3.17
N GLN A 61 16.52 -0.94 -1.92
CA GLN A 61 16.34 -1.95 -0.89
C GLN A 61 14.84 -2.25 -0.75
N VAL A 62 14.48 -3.54 -0.74
CA VAL A 62 13.08 -3.95 -0.65
C VAL A 62 12.75 -4.30 0.78
N LEU A 63 11.70 -3.65 1.32
CA LEU A 63 11.18 -3.89 2.65
C LEU A 63 9.82 -4.58 2.61
N ASN A 64 9.58 -5.48 3.55
CA ASN A 64 8.25 -5.94 3.92
C ASN A 64 7.57 -4.86 4.75
N ILE A 65 6.40 -4.41 4.31
CA ILE A 65 5.63 -3.38 5.02
C ILE A 65 4.36 -3.93 5.68
N GLY A 66 3.96 -5.15 5.33
CA GLY A 66 2.77 -5.81 5.88
C GLY A 66 2.77 -7.31 5.60
N HIS A 67 1.64 -7.96 5.89
CA HIS A 67 1.41 -9.38 5.64
C HIS A 67 0.43 -9.59 4.50
N LEU A 68 0.63 -10.67 3.75
CA LEU A 68 -0.36 -11.15 2.81
C LEU A 68 -1.47 -11.88 3.55
N TYR A 69 -2.70 -11.48 3.29
CA TYR A 69 -3.90 -12.13 3.78
C TYR A 69 -4.66 -12.74 2.62
N SER A 70 -4.94 -14.04 2.71
CA SER A 70 -5.81 -14.72 1.76
C SER A 70 -7.26 -14.57 2.21
N VAL A 71 -8.05 -13.92 1.36
CA VAL A 71 -9.46 -13.63 1.62
C VAL A 71 -10.24 -14.93 1.80
N SER A 72 -10.91 -15.05 2.93
CA SER A 72 -11.71 -16.20 3.33
C SER A 72 -13.19 -16.01 3.01
N ALA A 73 -13.95 -17.10 3.02
CA ALA A 73 -15.39 -17.05 2.80
C ALA A 73 -16.09 -16.19 3.86
N GLY A 74 -16.89 -15.22 3.41
CA GLY A 74 -17.63 -14.31 4.30
C GLY A 74 -16.84 -13.08 4.76
N ASP A 75 -15.60 -12.91 4.33
CA ASP A 75 -14.84 -11.70 4.60
C ASP A 75 -15.42 -10.47 3.91
N SER A 76 -15.36 -9.34 4.59
CA SER A 76 -15.52 -8.00 4.05
C SER A 76 -14.33 -7.14 4.48
N LEU A 77 -14.11 -6.00 3.83
CA LEU A 77 -13.06 -5.07 4.27
C LEU A 77 -13.27 -4.63 5.72
N ASP A 78 -14.52 -4.44 6.17
CA ASP A 78 -14.84 -4.10 7.56
C ASP A 78 -14.52 -5.23 8.54
N SER A 79 -14.80 -6.49 8.20
CA SER A 79 -14.48 -7.62 9.08
C SER A 79 -12.98 -7.84 9.18
N ILE A 80 -12.27 -7.77 8.05
CA ILE A 80 -10.81 -7.85 8.00
C ILE A 80 -10.19 -6.70 8.79
N ALA A 81 -10.64 -5.46 8.54
CA ALA A 81 -10.12 -4.28 9.23
C ALA A 81 -10.26 -4.39 10.75
N ARG A 82 -11.43 -4.80 11.23
CA ARG A 82 -11.68 -5.02 12.65
C ARG A 82 -10.78 -6.10 13.23
N ARG A 83 -10.67 -7.24 12.54
CA ARG A 83 -9.83 -8.36 12.95
C ARG A 83 -8.37 -7.95 13.13
N PHE A 84 -7.85 -7.14 12.22
CA PHE A 84 -6.44 -6.73 12.22
C PHE A 84 -6.19 -5.37 12.88
N GLY A 85 -7.21 -4.70 13.41
CA GLY A 85 -7.03 -3.42 14.09
C GLY A 85 -6.61 -2.29 13.15
N THR A 86 -7.08 -2.35 11.90
CA THR A 86 -6.82 -1.35 10.86
C THR A 86 -8.15 -0.75 10.38
N SER A 87 -8.14 0.05 9.32
CA SER A 87 -9.35 0.58 8.68
C SER A 87 -9.52 0.04 7.25
N PRO A 88 -10.76 -0.07 6.74
CA PRO A 88 -11.02 -0.45 5.34
C PRO A 88 -10.26 0.45 4.36
N ARG A 89 -10.17 1.73 4.71
CA ARG A 89 -9.46 2.76 3.95
C ARG A 89 -7.95 2.50 3.90
N SER A 90 -7.32 2.10 5.01
CA SER A 90 -5.92 1.67 5.01
C SER A 90 -5.70 0.43 4.14
N ILE A 91 -6.60 -0.57 4.22
CA ILE A 91 -6.55 -1.75 3.34
C ILE A 91 -6.64 -1.33 1.86
N MET A 92 -7.56 -0.44 1.51
CA MET A 92 -7.70 0.05 0.13
C MET A 92 -6.45 0.77 -0.38
N PHE A 93 -5.76 1.52 0.48
CA PHE A 93 -4.50 2.18 0.10
C PHE A 93 -3.35 1.21 -0.14
N LEU A 94 -3.26 0.15 0.67
CA LEU A 94 -2.22 -0.87 0.52
C LEU A 94 -2.44 -1.77 -0.69
N ASN A 95 -3.63 -1.77 -1.28
CA ASN A 95 -4.03 -2.63 -2.38
C ASN A 95 -4.53 -1.79 -3.55
N TYR A 96 -3.66 -1.58 -4.53
CA TYR A 96 -3.89 -0.70 -5.68
C TYR A 96 -5.25 -0.94 -6.36
N GLU A 97 -5.60 -2.21 -6.59
CA GLU A 97 -6.86 -2.60 -7.23
C GLU A 97 -8.11 -2.22 -6.43
N LEU A 98 -8.01 -2.09 -5.10
CA LEU A 98 -9.12 -1.67 -4.25
C LEU A 98 -9.19 -0.14 -4.18
N GLY A 99 -8.05 0.51 -4.00
CA GLY A 99 -7.95 1.97 -3.89
C GLY A 99 -8.26 2.71 -5.18
N GLU A 100 -7.62 2.32 -6.29
CA GLU A 100 -7.76 3.03 -7.57
C GLU A 100 -9.07 2.75 -8.29
N LEU A 101 -9.55 1.50 -8.19
CA LEU A 101 -10.87 1.16 -8.75
C LEU A 101 -12.00 1.54 -7.78
N ASN A 102 -11.67 2.08 -6.61
CA ASN A 102 -12.60 2.45 -5.54
C ASN A 102 -13.65 1.36 -5.29
N THR A 103 -13.19 0.13 -5.12
CA THR A 103 -14.03 -1.05 -4.93
C THR A 103 -13.77 -1.70 -3.58
N THR A 104 -14.84 -2.27 -3.01
CA THR A 104 -14.77 -3.06 -1.78
C THR A 104 -14.97 -4.55 -2.06
N ASN A 105 -15.07 -4.93 -3.33
CA ASN A 105 -15.26 -6.31 -3.75
C ASN A 105 -13.93 -7.06 -3.63
N ILE A 106 -13.88 -8.00 -2.70
CA ILE A 106 -12.78 -8.95 -2.52
C ILE A 106 -13.24 -10.35 -2.92
N THR A 107 -12.41 -11.06 -3.69
CA THR A 107 -12.71 -12.42 -4.15
C THR A 107 -12.08 -13.44 -3.22
N LEU A 108 -12.76 -14.58 -3.04
CA LEU A 108 -12.24 -15.67 -2.20
C LEU A 108 -10.90 -16.16 -2.73
N GLY A 109 -9.93 -16.30 -1.83
CA GLY A 109 -8.56 -16.70 -2.13
C GLY A 109 -7.65 -15.58 -2.63
N ALA A 110 -8.18 -14.38 -2.93
CA ALA A 110 -7.35 -13.25 -3.31
C ALA A 110 -6.38 -12.89 -2.18
N GLU A 111 -5.14 -12.60 -2.54
CA GLU A 111 -4.14 -12.11 -1.59
C GLU A 111 -4.21 -10.59 -1.54
N ILE A 112 -4.45 -10.04 -0.36
CA ILE A 112 -4.40 -8.59 -0.12
C ILE A 112 -3.33 -8.27 0.91
N CYS A 113 -2.72 -7.10 0.77
CA CYS A 113 -1.78 -6.59 1.73
C CYS A 113 -2.48 -5.96 2.92
N ILE A 114 -2.09 -6.35 4.13
CA ILE A 114 -2.60 -5.79 5.38
C ILE A 114 -1.46 -5.41 6.32
N ILE A 115 -1.64 -4.31 7.03
CA ILE A 115 -0.81 -3.92 8.18
C ILE A 115 -1.67 -4.10 9.41
N ALA A 116 -1.31 -5.08 10.24
CA ALA A 116 -2.02 -5.35 11.48
C ALA A 116 -1.55 -4.41 12.59
N ASN A 117 -2.47 -3.93 13.41
CA ASN A 117 -2.15 -3.19 14.61
C ASN A 117 -2.41 -4.06 15.84
N SER A 118 -1.33 -4.47 16.51
CA SER A 118 -1.39 -5.35 17.68
C SER A 118 -2.11 -4.73 18.89
N CYS A 119 -2.32 -3.41 18.91
CA CYS A 119 -3.01 -2.71 20.00
C CYS A 119 -4.53 -2.63 19.82
N PHE A 120 -5.02 -2.70 18.58
CA PHE A 120 -6.45 -2.47 18.26
C PHE A 120 -7.14 -3.63 17.55
N GLY A 121 -6.41 -4.68 17.16
CA GLY A 121 -7.00 -5.85 16.51
C GLY A 121 -7.94 -6.60 17.42
N GLU A 122 -9.04 -7.11 16.86
CA GLU A 122 -10.04 -7.91 17.58
C GLU A 122 -9.34 -9.06 18.31
N ILE A 123 -9.22 -8.89 19.62
CA ILE A 123 -9.02 -10.00 20.53
C ILE A 123 -10.38 -10.72 20.54
N GLN A 124 -10.42 -12.05 20.62
CA GLN A 124 -11.66 -12.80 20.84
C GLN A 124 -11.72 -13.22 22.31
N SER A 125 -11.47 -12.28 23.22
CA SER A 125 -11.58 -12.49 24.65
C SER A 125 -12.94 -12.02 25.17
N PHE A 126 -13.40 -12.69 26.21
CA PHE A 126 -14.64 -12.34 26.89
C PHE A 126 -14.64 -10.90 27.48
N TRP A 127 -13.49 -10.23 27.53
CA TRP A 127 -13.30 -8.92 28.18
C TRP A 127 -13.14 -7.76 27.19
N ASP A 128 -13.45 -7.95 25.91
CA ASP A 128 -13.07 -7.00 24.87
C ASP A 128 -13.96 -5.75 24.84
N GLN A 129 -13.61 -4.80 25.71
CA GLN A 129 -13.77 -3.38 25.42
C GLN A 129 -12.55 -2.89 24.64
N ASN A 130 -12.21 -3.60 23.56
CA ASN A 130 -11.08 -3.21 22.75
C ASN A 130 -11.32 -1.77 22.28
N PRO A 131 -10.39 -0.83 22.53
CA PRO A 131 -10.58 0.54 22.10
C PRO A 131 -10.82 0.51 20.59
N LYS A 132 -11.95 1.08 20.16
CA LYS A 132 -12.20 1.29 18.73
C LYS A 132 -10.96 1.96 18.15
N LEU A 133 -10.53 1.50 16.97
CA LEU A 133 -9.46 2.12 16.20
C LEU A 133 -9.52 3.62 16.39
N ASP A 134 -8.46 4.21 16.95
CA ASP A 134 -8.49 5.64 17.20
C ASP A 134 -8.72 6.36 15.87
N GLN A 135 -9.44 7.48 15.90
CA GLN A 135 -9.66 8.27 14.69
C GLN A 135 -8.36 8.88 14.14
N SER A 136 -7.22 8.71 14.83
CA SER A 136 -5.94 9.30 14.45
C SER A 136 -5.42 8.65 13.17
N LEU A 137 -5.59 7.33 12.99
CA LEU A 137 -5.20 6.64 11.76
C LEU A 137 -6.02 7.14 10.56
N ASP A 138 -7.33 7.33 10.74
CA ASP A 138 -8.21 7.83 9.67
C ASP A 138 -7.94 9.30 9.32
N ARG A 139 -7.56 10.12 10.32
CA ARG A 139 -7.13 11.52 10.11
C ARG A 139 -5.80 11.57 9.38
N TRP A 140 -4.78 10.86 9.88
CA TRP A 140 -3.48 10.72 9.24
C TRP A 140 -3.64 10.30 7.77
N TYR A 141 -4.47 9.29 7.52
CA TYR A 141 -4.75 8.85 6.16
C TYR A 141 -5.34 9.96 5.31
N THR A 142 -6.32 10.70 5.83
CA THR A 142 -7.00 11.76 5.08
C THR A 142 -5.99 12.82 4.62
N ASP A 143 -5.06 13.19 5.49
CA ASP A 143 -4.03 14.20 5.21
C ASP A 143 -2.99 13.67 4.20
N VAL A 144 -2.46 12.46 4.42
CA VAL A 144 -1.47 11.85 3.51
C VAL A 144 -2.09 11.57 2.14
N MET A 145 -3.33 11.10 2.08
CA MET A 145 -4.03 10.83 0.84
C MET A 145 -4.31 12.11 0.05
N ALA A 146 -4.62 13.21 0.73
CA ALA A 146 -4.77 14.52 0.08
C ALA A 146 -3.45 14.94 -0.60
N ALA A 147 -2.34 14.89 0.14
CA ALA A 147 -1.02 15.22 -0.39
C ALA A 147 -0.60 14.29 -1.56
N TYR A 148 -0.82 12.98 -1.42
CA TYR A 148 -0.57 12.00 -2.48
C TYR A 148 -1.36 12.33 -3.76
N ASN A 149 -2.66 12.62 -3.62
CA ASN A 149 -3.52 12.95 -4.76
C ASN A 149 -3.13 14.28 -5.42
N GLU A 150 -2.61 15.24 -4.67
CA GLU A 150 -2.07 16.49 -5.22
C GLU A 150 -0.79 16.24 -6.03
N LEU A 151 0.17 15.51 -5.48
CA LEU A 151 1.40 15.12 -6.19
C LEU A 151 1.09 14.35 -7.47
N ARG A 152 0.11 13.45 -7.42
CA ARG A 152 -0.30 12.65 -8.58
C ARG A 152 -0.92 13.52 -9.67
N ARG A 153 -1.79 14.47 -9.31
CA ARG A 153 -2.37 15.45 -10.25
C ARG A 153 -1.30 16.33 -10.87
N ALA A 154 -0.33 16.81 -10.09
CA ALA A 154 0.79 17.60 -10.59
C ALA A 154 1.68 16.80 -11.55
N LYS A 155 1.99 15.54 -11.22
CA LYS A 155 2.77 14.65 -12.10
C LYS A 155 2.04 14.36 -13.41
N ALA A 156 0.73 14.09 -13.35
CA ALA A 156 -0.08 13.88 -14.55
C ALA A 156 -0.12 15.12 -15.45
N ALA A 157 -0.27 16.31 -14.86
CA ALA A 157 -0.22 17.58 -15.59
C ALA A 157 1.15 17.82 -16.24
N ALA A 158 2.25 17.50 -15.54
CA ALA A 158 3.60 17.61 -16.08
C ALA A 158 3.86 16.63 -17.24
N LEU A 159 3.34 15.40 -17.17
CA LEU A 159 3.44 14.41 -18.25
C LEU A 159 2.63 14.84 -19.48
N ALA A 160 1.42 15.35 -19.29
CA ALA A 160 0.60 15.88 -20.37
C ALA A 160 1.28 17.06 -21.08
N ALA A 161 1.99 17.90 -20.33
CA ALA A 161 2.76 19.03 -20.87
C ALA A 161 4.05 18.60 -21.61
N SER A 162 4.64 17.45 -21.28
CA SER A 162 5.86 16.96 -21.92
C SER A 162 5.63 16.15 -23.21
N GLY A 163 4.36 15.91 -23.58
CA GLY A 163 4.00 15.09 -24.75
C GLY A 163 4.35 13.60 -24.59
N ALA A 164 4.77 13.17 -23.39
CA ALA A 164 5.01 11.77 -23.08
C ALA A 164 3.67 11.08 -22.82
N LEU A 165 3.40 9.98 -23.53
CA LEU A 165 2.27 9.10 -23.22
C LEU A 165 2.34 8.67 -21.75
N PRO A 166 1.21 8.63 -21.02
CA PRO A 166 1.20 8.14 -19.64
C PRO A 166 1.80 6.73 -19.59
N PRO A 167 2.55 6.39 -18.51
CA PRO A 167 2.96 5.01 -18.32
C PRO A 167 1.69 4.16 -18.22
N VAL A 168 1.59 3.19 -19.13
CA VAL A 168 0.55 2.14 -19.14
C VAL A 168 0.73 1.25 -17.91
#